data_AF-A0A9C9JSZ1-F1
#
_entry.id   AF-A0A9C9JSZ1-F1
#
_cell.length_a   1.000
_cell.length_b   1.000
_cell.length_c   1.000
_cell.angle_alpha   90.00
_cell.angle_beta   90.00
_cell.angle_gamma   90.00
#
_symmetry.space_group_name_H-M   'P 1'
#
loop_
_entity.id
_entity.type
_entity.pdbx_description
1 polymer ?
#
loop_
_entity_poly.entity_id
_entity_poly.type
_entity_poly.pdbx_seq_one_letter_code
_entity_poly.pdbx_strand_id
1 'polypeptide(L)' 'MHIKSVTLNSEKYPTQEHYPFNLQVFHQTKQISFDTPVTLFVGENGSGKSTLLEAIAHNCGIHIWRSSQTTRYQYNR' A
#
# COMPACT_ATOMS: atom_id res chain seq x y z
N MET A 1 -18.78 -6.03 3.76
CA MET A 1 -17.86 -5.06 4.40
C MET A 1 -17.83 -3.80 3.53
N HIS A 2 -17.87 -2.60 4.11
CA HIS A 2 -17.77 -1.33 3.39
C HIS A 2 -16.74 -0.44 4.07
N ILE A 3 -15.71 0.01 3.33
CA ILE A 3 -14.64 0.85 3.86
C ILE A 3 -15.06 2.31 3.69
N LYS A 4 -15.08 3.08 4.78
CA LYS A 4 -15.40 4.52 4.74
C LYS A 4 -14.16 5.39 4.65
N SER A 5 -13.09 4.99 5.32
CA SER A 5 -11.81 5.69 5.27
C SER A 5 -10.65 4.77 5.65
N VAL A 6 -9.45 5.18 5.29
CA VAL A 6 -8.17 4.58 5.69
C VAL A 6 -7.31 5.68 6.30
N THR A 7 -6.84 5.46 7.52
CA THR A 7 -5.95 6.39 8.23
C THR A 7 -4.51 5.90 8.14
N LEU A 8 -3.59 6.79 7.77
CA LEU A 8 -2.16 6.52 7.74
C LEU A 8 -1.53 7.03 9.03
N ASN A 9 -0.99 6.08 9.81
CA ASN A 9 -0.37 6.33 11.11
C ASN A 9 1.13 6.58 10.93
N SER A 10 1.50 7.76 10.41
CA SER A 10 2.88 8.09 10.10
C SER A 10 3.81 8.07 11.30
N GLU A 11 3.27 8.27 12.51
CA GLU A 11 4.00 8.16 13.77
C GLU A 11 4.50 6.74 14.08
N LYS A 12 3.95 5.73 13.40
CA LYS A 12 4.33 4.32 13.57
C LYS A 12 5.27 3.82 12.47
N TYR A 13 5.70 4.69 11.56
CA TYR A 13 6.63 4.29 10.52
C TYR A 13 8.01 3.97 11.12
N PRO A 14 8.71 2.94 10.61
CA PRO A 14 10.01 2.53 11.13
C PRO A 14 11.13 3.54 10.81
N THR A 15 10.92 4.42 9.82
CA THR A 15 11.85 5.48 9.42
C THR A 15 11.08 6.56 8.65
N GLN A 16 11.62 7.78 8.58
CA GLN A 16 11.15 8.85 7.68
C GLN A 16 12.17 9.16 6.58
N GLU A 17 13.33 8.49 6.58
CA GLU A 17 14.47 8.83 5.71
C GLU A 17 14.56 7.94 4.48
N HIS A 18 14.03 6.71 4.56
CA HIS A 18 14.14 5.72 3.50
C HIS A 18 12.81 5.44 2.81
N TYR A 19 12.88 5.07 1.53
CA TYR A 19 11.75 4.59 0.76
C TYR A 19 11.11 3.35 1.43
N PRO A 20 9.77 3.21 1.42
CA PRO A 20 8.80 4.15 0.87
C PRO A 20 8.38 5.27 1.84
N PHE A 21 8.80 5.20 3.10
CA PHE A 21 8.28 6.06 4.16
C PHE A 21 8.70 7.52 4.01
N ASN A 22 9.80 7.81 3.31
CA ASN A 22 10.26 9.17 3.02
C ASN A 22 9.49 9.89 1.90
N LEU A 23 8.53 9.24 1.25
CA LEU A 23 7.70 9.88 0.25
C LEU A 23 6.73 10.85 0.92
N GLN A 24 6.69 12.10 0.45
CA GLN A 24 5.86 13.17 1.03
C GLN A 24 4.38 12.79 1.17
N VAL A 25 3.85 11.99 0.24
CA VAL A 25 2.45 11.53 0.27
C VAL A 25 2.11 10.80 1.57
N PHE A 26 3.03 10.02 2.14
CA PHE A 26 2.82 9.27 3.39
C PHE A 26 2.92 10.15 4.64
N HIS A 27 3.49 11.35 4.52
CA HIS A 27 3.54 12.32 5.62
C HIS A 27 2.41 13.35 5.57
N GLN A 28 1.99 13.75 4.36
CA GLN A 28 0.96 14.76 4.16
C GLN A 28 -0.45 14.15 4.20
N THR A 29 -0.60 12.89 3.80
CA THR A 29 -1.90 12.21 3.77
C THR A 29 -2.18 11.54 5.10
N LYS A 30 -2.94 12.21 5.97
CA LYS A 30 -3.36 11.60 7.25
C LYS A 30 -4.46 10.55 7.07
N GLN A 31 -5.38 10.81 6.14
CA GLN A 31 -6.55 9.95 5.92
C GLN A 31 -6.97 10.02 4.45
N ILE A 32 -7.48 8.89 3.95
CA ILE A 32 -8.11 8.75 2.64
C ILE A 32 -9.58 8.40 2.90
N SER A 33 -10.50 9.25 2.45
CA SER A 33 -11.95 9.01 2.53
C SER A 33 -12.47 8.34 1.25
N PHE A 34 -13.42 7.43 1.40
CA PHE A 34 -14.10 6.76 0.28
C PHE A 34 -15.54 7.24 0.20
N ASP A 35 -15.73 8.40 -0.42
CA ASP A 35 -17.03 9.06 -0.51
C ASP A 35 -17.85 8.58 -1.72
N THR A 36 -17.24 7.76 -2.58
CA THR A 36 -17.87 7.23 -3.80
C THR A 36 -17.82 5.70 -3.83
N PRO A 37 -18.80 5.03 -4.46
CA PRO A 37 -18.81 3.56 -4.56
C PRO A 37 -17.63 2.96 -5.33
N VAL A 38 -16.99 3.76 -6.20
CA VAL A 38 -15.86 3.33 -7.04
C VAL A 38 -14.72 4.34 -6.89
N THR A 39 -13.59 3.87 -6.35
CA THR A 39 -12.37 4.67 -6.17
C THR A 39 -11.22 4.02 -6.94
N LEU A 40 -10.47 4.80 -7.72
CA LEU A 40 -9.31 4.33 -8.48
C LEU A 40 -8.03 4.92 -7.91
N PHE A 41 -7.02 4.08 -7.66
CA PHE A 41 -5.67 4.51 -7.32
C PHE A 41 -4.81 4.57 -8.59
N VAL A 42 -4.32 5.76 -8.96
CA VAL A 42 -3.53 6.02 -10.17
C VAL A 42 -2.16 6.62 -9.81
N GLY A 43 -1.16 6.46 -10.68
CA GLY A 43 0.22 6.93 -10.45
C GLY A 43 1.27 6.05 -11.14
N GLU A 44 2.54 6.46 -11.10
CA GLU A 44 3.66 5.81 -11.78
C GLU A 44 4.01 4.41 -11.26
N ASN A 45 4.71 3.61 -12.05
CA ASN A 45 5.23 2.32 -11.60
C ASN A 45 6.21 2.53 -10.44
N GLY A 46 6.05 1.77 -9.36
CA GLY A 46 6.83 1.96 -8.14
C GLY A 46 6.28 3.02 -7.17
N SER A 47 5.17 3.69 -7.46
CA SER A 47 4.56 4.67 -6.54
C SER A 47 3.83 4.07 -5.32
N GLY A 48 3.86 2.74 -5.14
CA GLY A 48 3.26 2.07 -3.98
C GLY A 48 1.76 1.75 -4.06
N LYS A 49 1.09 1.90 -5.21
CA LYS A 49 -0.36 1.64 -5.37
C LYS A 49 -0.78 0.23 -4.91
N SER A 50 -0.11 -0.80 -5.43
CA SER A 50 -0.40 -2.20 -5.06
C SER A 50 -0.11 -2.43 -3.58
N THR A 51 0.99 -1.87 -3.07
CA THR A 51 1.35 -1.97 -1.64
C THR A 51 0.28 -1.33 -0.74
N LEU A 52 -0.26 -0.17 -1.11
CA LEU A 52 -1.36 0.46 -0.38
C LEU A 52 -2.61 -0.41 -0.39
N LEU A 53 -2.99 -0.95 -1.55
CA LEU A 53 -4.16 -1.82 -1.66
C LEU A 53 -3.99 -3.11 -0.82
N GLU A 54 -2.79 -3.69 -0.85
CA GLU A 54 -2.45 -4.86 -0.04
C GLU A 54 -2.51 -4.56 1.47
N ALA A 55 -2.00 -3.40 1.90
CA ALA A 55 -2.07 -2.97 3.30
C ALA A 55 -3.52 -2.78 3.77
N ILE A 56 -4.37 -2.17 2.92
CA ILE A 56 -5.81 -2.02 3.20
C ILE A 56 -6.46 -3.40 3.34
N ALA A 57 -6.23 -4.31 2.39
CA ALA A 57 -6.79 -5.65 2.42
C ALA A 57 -6.35 -6.43 3.66
N HIS A 58 -5.06 -6.40 3.99
CA HIS A 58 -4.51 -7.04 5.20
C HIS A 58 -5.17 -6.49 6.49
N ASN A 59 -5.29 -5.16 6.61
CA ASN A 59 -5.93 -4.53 7.76
C ASN A 59 -7.43 -4.84 7.85
N CYS A 60 -8.07 -5.14 6.71
CA CYS A 60 -9.46 -5.58 6.64
C CYS A 60 -9.64 -7.09 6.89
N GLY A 61 -8.57 -7.86 7.08
CA GLY A 61 -8.62 -9.32 7.16
C GLY A 61 -9.01 -9.99 5.83
N ILE A 62 -8.86 -9.29 4.71
CA ILE A 62 -9.16 -9.81 3.37
C ILE A 62 -7.94 -10.61 2.90
N HIS A 63 -8.16 -11.90 2.64
CA HIS A 63 -7.13 -12.76 2.07
C HIS A 63 -6.80 -12.35 0.63
N ILE A 64 -5.55 -11.98 0.38
CA ILE A 64 -5.07 -11.62 -0.95
C ILE A 64 -4.56 -12.88 -1.62
N TRP A 65 -5.29 -13.37 -2.62
CA TRP A 65 -4.81 -14.50 -3.41
C TRP A 65 -3.58 -14.07 -4.20
N ARG A 66 -2.43 -14.67 -3.91
CA ARG A 66 -1.20 -14.51 -4.68
C ARG A 66 -0.92 -15.82 -5.41
N SER A 67 -0.60 -15.74 -6.70
CA SER A 67 0.06 -16.86 -7.37
C SER A 67 1.36 -17.19 -6.63
N SER A 68 1.77 -18.45 -6.62
CA SER A 68 3.07 -18.88 -6.08
C SER A 68 4.17 -17.93 -6.57
N GLN A 69 5.05 -17.50 -5.66
CA GLN A 69 6.18 -16.64 -6.01
C GLN A 69 6.94 -17.30 -7.15
N THR A 70 7.08 -16.61 -8.29
CA THR A 70 7.99 -17.05 -9.33
C THR A 70 9.39 -17.08 -8.72
N THR A 71 9.99 -18.26 -8.64
CA THR A 71 11.37 -18.42 -8.19
C THR A 71 12.21 -17.48 -9.05
N ARG A 72 12.91 -16.53 -8.42
CA ARG A 72 13.89 -15.72 -9.16
C ARG A 72 14.85 -16.69 -9.83
N TYR A 73 14.97 -16.60 -11.15
CA TYR A 73 16.00 -17.32 -11.89
C TYR A 73 17.36 -16.92 -11.32
N GLN A 74 17.99 -17.80 -10.54
CA GLN A 74 19.36 -17.62 -10.08
C GLN A 74 20.28 -18.19 -11.15
N TYR A 75 21.13 -17.33 -11.72
CA TYR A 75 22.24 -17.76 -12.56
C TYR A 75 23.28 -18.40 -11.64
N ASN A 76 23.48 -19.72 -11.75
CA ASN A 76 24.62 -20.38 -11.12
C ASN A 76 25.90 -19.80 -11.76
N ARG A 77 26.68 -19.06 -10.98
CA ARG A 77 28.06 -18.73 -11.33
C ARG A 77 28.98 -19.88 -10.97
#